data_AF-A0A367R2Y7-F1
#
_entry.id   AF-A0A367R2Y7-F1
#
_cell.length_a   1.000
_cell.length_b   1.000
_cell.length_c   1.000
_cell.angle_alpha   90.00
_cell.angle_beta   90.00
_cell.angle_gamma   90.00
#
_symmetry.space_group_name_H-M   'P 1'
#
loop_
_entity.id
_entity.type
_entity.pdbx_description
1 polymer ?
#
loop_
_entity_poly.entity_id
_entity_poly.type
_entity_poly.pdbx_seq_one_letter_code
_entity_poly.pdbx_strand_id
1 'polypeptide(L)' 'MAFNLNGFNFNQSVIDSQGRVINTWADIINRANLGMEVMHERNAHNFPLDLAAGDVAPVALTAPAINA' A
#
# COMPACT_ATOMS: atom_id res chain seq x y z
N MET A 1 7.97 -6.14 8.63
CA MET A 1 8.51 -4.97 9.39
C MET A 1 7.34 -4.33 10.12
N ALA A 2 7.49 -3.97 11.40
CA ALA A 2 6.34 -3.63 12.24
C ALA A 2 5.69 -2.25 11.97
N PHE A 3 6.42 -1.34 11.32
CA PHE A 3 6.00 0.06 11.15
C PHE A 3 5.90 0.46 9.67
N ASN A 4 5.51 -0.47 8.80
CA ASN A 4 5.34 -0.26 7.35
C ASN A 4 6.57 0.32 6.60
N LEU A 5 7.73 0.38 7.26
CA LEU A 5 9.01 0.58 6.61
C LEU A 5 9.46 -0.75 6.04
N ASN A 6 9.21 -0.95 4.75
CA ASN A 6 9.40 -2.22 4.08
C ASN A 6 10.77 -2.35 3.40
N GLY A 7 11.03 -3.52 2.80
CA GLY A 7 12.24 -3.76 2.00
C GLY A 7 12.27 -2.94 0.72
N PHE A 8 13.37 -3.02 -0.01
CA PHE A 8 13.52 -2.29 -1.27
C PHE A 8 12.42 -2.65 -2.28
N ASN A 9 11.93 -1.64 -2.99
CA ASN A 9 10.99 -1.77 -4.07
C ASN A 9 11.68 -1.35 -5.38
N PHE A 10 11.90 -2.31 -6.27
CA PHE A 10 12.48 -2.09 -7.59
C PHE A 10 11.51 -2.44 -8.73
N ASN A 11 10.20 -2.39 -8.48
CA ASN A 11 9.19 -2.66 -9.48
C ASN A 11 9.36 -1.67 -10.66
N GLN A 12 9.48 -2.21 -11.88
CA GLN A 12 9.65 -1.45 -13.12
C GLN A 12 10.84 -0.49 -13.13
N SER A 13 11.90 -0.78 -12.36
CA SER A 13 13.04 0.13 -12.21
C SER A 13 13.97 0.20 -13.43
N VAL A 14 13.82 -0.68 -14.42
CA VAL A 14 14.58 -0.66 -15.67
C VAL A 14 13.65 -0.35 -16.84
N ILE A 15 13.96 0.72 -17.57
CA ILE A 15 13.16 1.22 -18.69
C ILE A 15 14.07 1.40 -19.91
N ASP A 16 13.58 1.06 -21.10
CA ASP A 16 14.29 1.30 -22.36
C ASP A 16 14.20 2.78 -22.81
N SER A 17 14.89 3.13 -23.89
CA SER A 17 14.86 4.50 -24.45
C SER A 17 13.49 4.93 -25.00
N GLN A 18 12.55 4.00 -25.18
CA GLN A 18 11.19 4.26 -25.64
C GLN A 18 10.18 4.35 -24.47
N GLY A 19 10.62 4.22 -23.23
CA GLY A 19 9.76 4.24 -22.05
C GLY A 19 9.09 2.91 -21.72
N ARG A 20 9.53 1.80 -22.31
CA ARG A 20 8.98 0.46 -22.03
C ARG A 20 9.71 -0.18 -20.86
N VAL A 21 8.96 -0.83 -19.99
CA VAL A 21 9.50 -1.58 -18.85
C VAL A 21 10.23 -2.83 -19.35
N ILE A 22 11.47 -3.01 -18.89
CA ILE A 22 12.22 -4.27 -19.03
C ILE A 22 12.09 -5.03 -17.71
N ASN A 23 11.32 -6.12 -17.70
CA ASN A 23 11.11 -6.91 -16.48
C ASN A 23 12.44 -7.50 -15.97
N THR A 24 12.63 -7.39 -14.66
CA THR A 24 13.75 -7.97 -13.90
C THR A 24 13.25 -9.08 -12.97
N TRP A 25 14.16 -9.67 -12.19
CA TRP A 25 13.77 -10.59 -11.12
C TRP A 25 12.90 -9.94 -10.04
N ALA A 26 13.05 -8.64 -9.80
CA ALA A 26 12.20 -7.91 -8.85
C ALA A 26 10.73 -7.91 -9.31
N ASP A 27 10.46 -7.78 -10.61
CA ASP A 27 9.09 -7.80 -11.15
C ASP A 27 8.46 -9.19 -11.05
N ILE A 28 9.25 -10.27 -11.15
CA ILE A 28 8.77 -11.65 -10.93
C ILE A 28 8.42 -11.87 -9.46
N ILE A 29 9.26 -11.39 -8.53
CA ILE A 29 8.96 -11.42 -7.09
C ILE A 29 7.68 -10.64 -6.79
N ASN A 30 7.50 -9.47 -7.42
CA ASN A 30 6.28 -8.68 -7.26
C ASN A 30 5.02 -9.44 -7.69
N ARG A 31 5.08 -10.23 -8.77
CA ARG A 31 3.95 -11.09 -9.19
C ARG A 31 3.62 -12.17 -8.16
N ALA A 32 4.63 -12.78 -7.54
CA ALA A 32 4.41 -13.73 -6.45
C ALA A 32 3.78 -13.05 -5.23
N ASN A 33 4.23 -11.83 -4.88
CA ASN A 33 3.67 -11.03 -3.81
C ASN A 33 2.20 -10.69 -4.06
N LEU A 34 1.84 -10.28 -5.28
CA LEU A 34 0.44 -10.06 -5.67
C LEU A 34 -0.42 -11.31 -5.47
N GLY A 35 0.10 -12.49 -5.85
CA GLY A 35 -0.62 -13.75 -5.63
C GLY A 35 -0.90 -14.05 -4.16
N MET A 36 0.01 -13.66 -3.25
CA MET A 36 -0.21 -13.76 -1.81
C MET A 36 -1.22 -12.71 -1.33
N GLU A 37 -1.04 -11.45 -1.72
CA GLU A 37 -1.89 -10.33 -1.31
C GLU A 37 -3.37 -10.56 -1.64
N VAL A 38 -3.68 -10.99 -2.87
CA VAL A 38 -5.07 -11.16 -3.31
C VAL A 38 -5.77 -12.39 -2.72
N MET A 39 -5.00 -13.36 -2.19
CA MET A 39 -5.55 -14.59 -1.62
C MET A 39 -5.55 -14.59 -0.10
N HIS A 40 -4.68 -13.80 0.53
CA HIS A 40 -4.60 -13.67 1.98
C HIS A 40 -5.90 -13.10 2.53
N GLU A 41 -6.38 -13.66 3.65
CA GLU A 41 -7.61 -13.21 4.33
C GLU A 41 -8.81 -13.01 3.36
N ARG A 42 -9.04 -13.98 2.46
CA ARG A 42 -10.01 -13.96 1.35
C ARG A 42 -11.45 -13.47 1.63
N ASN A 43 -11.87 -13.37 2.89
CA ASN A 43 -13.22 -12.96 3.32
C ASN A 43 -13.20 -11.78 4.30
N ALA A 44 -12.05 -11.16 4.59
CA ALA A 44 -11.92 -10.09 5.58
C ALA A 44 -11.99 -8.68 4.97
N HIS A 45 -11.61 -8.54 3.69
CA HIS A 45 -11.47 -7.25 3.03
C HIS A 45 -12.74 -6.84 2.29
N ASN A 46 -13.38 -5.75 2.72
CA ASN A 46 -14.53 -5.13 2.06
C ASN A 46 -14.19 -3.85 1.29
N PHE A 47 -12.96 -3.35 1.46
CA PHE A 47 -12.42 -2.17 0.80
C PHE A 47 -11.20 -2.56 -0.04
N PRO A 48 -10.88 -1.83 -1.11
CA PRO A 48 -9.83 -2.21 -2.06
C PRO A 48 -8.40 -2.04 -1.52
N LEU A 49 -8.20 -1.30 -0.43
CA LEU A 49 -6.89 -1.06 0.16
C LEU A 49 -6.80 -1.74 1.52
N ASP A 50 -5.83 -2.63 1.67
CA ASP A 50 -5.44 -3.18 2.96
C ASP A 50 -4.58 -2.15 3.71
N LEU A 51 -5.27 -1.23 4.38
CA LEU A 51 -4.69 -0.34 5.35
C LEU A 51 -5.20 -0.82 6.69
N ALA A 52 -4.30 -1.14 7.62
CA ALA A 52 -4.60 -1.46 9.01
C ALA A 52 -5.12 -0.21 9.76
N ALA A 53 -6.17 0.41 9.23
CA ALA A 53 -6.84 1.58 9.76
C ALA A 53 -7.77 1.17 10.89
N GLY A 54 -7.68 1.87 12.02
CA GLY A 54 -8.68 1.79 13.07
C GLY A 54 -9.96 2.52 12.66
N ASP A 55 -10.94 2.56 13.57
CA ASP A 55 -12.19 3.30 13.37
C ASP A 55 -11.92 4.75 12.95
N VAL A 56 -12.74 5.26 12.03
CA VAL A 56 -12.68 6.65 11.59
C VAL A 56 -12.94 7.55 12.79
N ALA A 57 -11.89 8.16 13.34
CA ALA A 57 -12.05 9.18 14.36
C ALA A 57 -12.72 10.41 13.72
N PRO A 58 -13.83 10.93 14.28
CA PRO A 58 -14.45 12.13 13.76
C PRO A 58 -13.45 13.29 13.86
N VAL A 59 -13.15 13.93 12.71
CA VAL A 59 -12.38 15.16 12.68
C VAL A 59 -13.21 16.25 13.40
N ALA A 60 -12.61 16.90 14.39
CA ALA A 60 -13.24 18.05 15.04
C ALA A 60 -13.32 19.21 14.03
N LEU A 61 -14.48 19.36 13.38
CA LEU A 61 -14.75 20.43 12.42
C LEU A 61 -15.00 21.79 13.09
N THR A 62 -15.08 21.81 14.42
CA THR A 62 -15.29 23.01 15.23
C THR A 62 -14.15 23.16 16.24
N ALA A 63 -13.44 24.28 16.17
CA ALA A 63 -12.45 24.65 17.17
C ALA A 63 -13.14 24.87 18.54
N PRO A 64 -12.53 24.44 19.66
CA PRO A 64 -13.05 24.74 20.98
C PRO A 64 -13.14 26.26 21.18
N ALA A 65 -14.29 26.75 21.67
CA ALA A 65 -14.38 28.14 22.09
C ALA A 65 -13.47 28.35 23.30
N ILE A 66 -12.49 29.25 23.18
CA ILE A 66 -11.74 29.72 24.34
C ILE A 66 -12.67 30.69 25.09
N ASN A 67 -13.24 30.24 26.20
CA ASN A 67 -13.89 31.16 27.14
C ASN A 67 -12.80 31.96 27.86
N ALA A 68 -12.82 33.27 27.65
CA ALA A 68 -12.03 34.23 28.41
C ALA A 68 -12.57 34.42 29.84
#